data_AF-A0A964LMP1-F1
#
_entry.id   AF-A0A964LMP1-F1
#
_cell.length_a   1.000
_cell.length_b   1.000
_cell.length_c   1.000
_cell.angle_alpha   90.00
_cell.angle_beta   90.00
_cell.angle_gamma   90.00
#
_symmetry.space_group_name_H-M   'P 1'
#
loop_
_entity.id
_entity.type
_entity.pdbx_description
1 polymer ?
#
loop_
_entity_poly.entity_id
_entity_poly.type
_entity_poly.pdbx_seq_one_letter_code
_entity_poly.pdbx_strand_id
1 'polypeptide(L)'
;MRTQRASACALATVLAALALQSTALAGNQSGNQSGNHSGKREGTKTIQTQRTATGYDRQTTWAGQNGKTATRDAVVTRDREAGTRTRDITSTGPNGKTRTVNDVTTRTDTGYHRETLVTNPNGSTLMRDVTSSYDPATQTRTKEVTVDRTPPPAE
;
A
#
# COMPACT_ATOMS: atom_id res chain seq x y z
N MET A 1 39.69 27.16 -1.63
CA MET A 1 38.93 26.46 -0.57
C MET A 1 37.72 25.79 -1.20
N ARG A 2 37.76 24.47 -1.39
CA ARG A 2 36.65 23.65 -1.87
C ARG A 2 36.38 22.59 -0.82
N THR A 3 35.29 22.73 -0.08
CA THR A 3 34.84 21.73 0.90
C THR A 3 33.78 20.86 0.26
N GLN A 4 34.19 19.67 -0.20
CA GLN A 4 33.29 18.56 -0.52
C GLN A 4 32.70 18.02 0.79
N ARG A 5 31.37 17.97 0.90
CA ARG A 5 30.68 17.19 1.93
C ARG A 5 30.11 15.95 1.27
N ALA A 6 30.79 14.83 1.47
CA ALA A 6 30.25 13.51 1.22
C ALA A 6 29.24 13.20 2.34
N SER A 7 27.95 13.09 2.00
CA SER A 7 26.96 12.47 2.87
C SER A 7 26.81 11.01 2.44
N ALA A 8 27.57 10.14 3.10
CA ALA A 8 27.27 8.73 3.20
C ALA A 8 26.59 8.53 4.56
N CYS A 9 25.34 8.05 4.59
CA CYS A 9 24.78 7.50 5.82
C CYS A 9 23.78 6.39 5.51
N ALA A 10 24.31 5.17 5.66
CA ALA A 10 23.66 3.95 6.15
C ALA A 10 22.32 3.51 5.55
N LEU A 11 22.43 2.56 4.62
CA LEU A 11 21.40 1.57 4.30
C LEU A 11 21.21 0.66 5.53
N ALA A 12 20.08 0.76 6.23
CA ALA A 12 19.73 -0.14 7.32
C ALA A 12 18.69 -1.16 6.85
N THR A 13 19.17 -2.33 6.42
CA THR A 13 18.35 -3.53 6.25
C THR A 13 17.97 -4.07 7.63
N VAL A 14 16.70 -3.91 8.03
CA VAL A 14 16.13 -4.66 9.15
C VAL A 14 15.19 -5.72 8.59
N LEU A 15 15.74 -6.93 8.47
CA LEU A 15 15.00 -8.17 8.29
C LEU A 15 14.64 -8.68 9.69
N ALA A 16 13.38 -8.58 10.08
CA ALA A 16 12.88 -9.23 11.29
C ALA A 16 11.53 -9.89 10.97
N ALA A 17 11.59 -11.17 10.60
CA ALA A 17 10.43 -12.05 10.54
C ALA A 17 10.14 -12.56 11.96
N LEU A 18 9.12 -12.01 12.62
CA LEU A 18 8.46 -12.65 13.75
C LEU A 18 6.99 -12.85 13.41
N ALA A 19 6.64 -14.09 13.04
CA ALA A 19 5.28 -14.55 12.94
C ALA A 19 4.75 -14.88 14.35
N LEU A 20 4.08 -13.91 14.98
CA LEU A 20 3.20 -14.15 16.13
C LEU A 20 1.77 -14.31 15.61
N GLN A 21 1.30 -15.55 15.56
CA GLN A 21 -0.11 -15.86 15.32
C GLN A 21 -0.90 -15.48 16.57
N SER A 22 -1.61 -14.34 16.51
CA SER A 22 -2.62 -14.00 17.51
C SER A 22 -4.01 -14.27 16.92
N THR A 23 -4.64 -15.35 17.39
CA THR A 23 -6.04 -15.66 17.13
C THR A 23 -6.92 -14.67 17.90
N ALA A 24 -7.23 -13.53 17.29
CA ALA A 24 -8.29 -12.65 17.75
C ALA A 24 -9.55 -12.89 16.90
N LEU A 25 -10.60 -13.42 17.53
CA LEU A 25 -11.97 -13.48 17.00
C LEU A 25 -12.50 -12.05 16.84
N ALA A 26 -12.09 -11.39 15.75
CA ALA A 26 -12.66 -10.13 15.33
C ALA A 26 -13.85 -10.45 14.41
N GLY A 27 -15.03 -10.00 14.83
CA GLY A 27 -16.31 -10.28 14.17
C GLY A 27 -16.23 -10.13 12.64
N ASN A 28 -16.61 -11.21 11.96
CA ASN A 28 -16.72 -11.28 10.50
C ASN A 28 -17.87 -10.39 10.03
N GLN A 29 -17.62 -9.09 9.83
CA GLN A 29 -18.54 -8.22 9.10
C GLN A 29 -18.35 -8.47 7.59
N SER A 30 -18.93 -9.57 7.11
CA SER A 30 -19.12 -9.84 5.69
C SER A 30 -20.15 -8.86 5.13
N GLY A 31 -19.69 -7.70 4.70
CA GLY A 31 -20.52 -6.75 3.95
C GLY A 31 -20.53 -7.12 2.48
N ASN A 32 -21.55 -7.87 2.03
CA ASN A 32 -21.77 -8.11 0.61
C ASN A 32 -22.31 -6.84 -0.07
N GLN A 33 -21.44 -5.86 -0.33
CA GLN A 33 -21.81 -4.67 -1.12
C GLN A 33 -21.79 -5.01 -2.61
N SER A 34 -22.87 -5.62 -3.10
CA SER A 34 -23.18 -5.74 -4.52
C SER A 34 -23.71 -4.41 -5.05
N GLY A 35 -22.82 -3.51 -5.46
CA GLY A 35 -23.21 -2.25 -6.10
C GLY A 35 -23.37 -2.42 -7.62
N ASN A 36 -24.62 -2.43 -8.11
CA ASN A 36 -24.90 -2.41 -9.54
C ASN A 36 -24.59 -1.01 -10.10
N HIS A 37 -23.37 -0.80 -10.62
CA HIS A 37 -23.01 0.47 -11.25
C HIS A 37 -23.63 0.53 -12.64
N SER A 38 -24.71 1.31 -12.77
CA SER A 38 -25.35 1.71 -14.03
C SER A 38 -24.35 2.47 -14.91
N GLY A 39 -23.64 1.74 -15.75
CA GLY A 39 -22.67 2.29 -16.71
C GLY A 39 -21.78 1.22 -17.34
N LYS A 40 -22.28 0.52 -18.37
CA LYS A 40 -21.51 -0.30 -19.35
C LYS A 40 -20.41 -1.23 -18.79
N ARG A 41 -20.51 -1.70 -17.54
CA ARG A 41 -19.60 -2.70 -16.97
C ARG A 41 -20.44 -3.80 -16.32
N GLU A 42 -20.99 -4.69 -17.14
CA GLU A 42 -21.59 -5.91 -16.60
C GLU A 42 -20.45 -6.77 -16.05
N GLY A 43 -20.58 -7.19 -14.79
CA GLY A 43 -19.55 -7.87 -14.01
C GLY A 43 -19.86 -7.73 -12.53
N THR A 44 -19.37 -8.67 -11.72
CA THR A 44 -19.61 -8.65 -10.26
C THR A 44 -18.35 -8.25 -9.51
N LYS A 45 -18.53 -7.55 -8.39
CA LYS A 45 -17.47 -7.25 -7.44
C LYS A 45 -17.90 -7.76 -6.08
N THR A 46 -17.12 -8.68 -5.52
CA THR A 46 -17.33 -9.21 -4.17
C THR A 46 -16.20 -8.70 -3.27
N ILE A 47 -16.55 -8.23 -2.08
CA ILE A 47 -15.58 -7.73 -1.10
C ILE A 47 -15.83 -8.47 0.22
N GLN A 48 -14.78 -9.06 0.76
CA GLN A 48 -14.77 -9.64 2.09
C GLN A 48 -13.76 -8.86 2.93
N THR A 49 -14.14 -8.44 4.13
CA THR A 49 -13.25 -7.75 5.06
C THR A 49 -13.35 -8.40 6.42
N GLN A 50 -12.21 -8.87 6.92
CA GLN A 50 -12.06 -9.40 8.26
C GLN A 50 -11.29 -8.39 9.09
N ARG A 51 -11.91 -7.82 10.12
CA ARG A 51 -11.19 -6.93 11.05
C ARG A 51 -10.17 -7.76 11.84
N THR A 52 -9.13 -7.10 12.32
CA THR A 52 -8.18 -7.65 13.29
C THR A 52 -8.05 -6.66 14.45
N ALA A 53 -7.29 -7.01 15.49
CA ALA A 53 -7.07 -6.11 16.63
C ALA A 53 -6.43 -4.77 16.21
N THR A 54 -5.50 -4.82 15.25
CA THR A 54 -4.69 -3.68 14.81
C THR A 54 -5.03 -3.20 13.39
N GLY A 55 -5.99 -3.82 12.71
CA GLY A 55 -6.34 -3.44 11.36
C GLY A 55 -7.39 -4.35 10.70
N TYR A 56 -7.10 -4.83 9.49
CA TYR A 56 -7.99 -5.73 8.75
C TYR A 56 -7.30 -6.44 7.58
N ASP A 57 -7.84 -7.59 7.23
CA ASP A 57 -7.61 -8.28 5.95
C ASP A 57 -8.80 -8.01 5.03
N ARG A 58 -8.52 -7.77 3.74
CA ARG A 58 -9.56 -7.54 2.73
C ARG A 58 -9.23 -8.28 1.46
N GLN A 59 -10.15 -9.16 1.07
CA GLN A 59 -10.16 -9.79 -0.24
C GLN A 59 -11.20 -9.10 -1.12
N THR A 60 -10.85 -8.86 -2.38
CA THR A 60 -11.76 -8.34 -3.40
C THR A 60 -11.63 -9.18 -4.65
N THR A 61 -12.76 -9.62 -5.19
CA THR A 61 -12.82 -10.37 -6.45
C THR A 61 -13.67 -9.61 -7.44
N TRP A 62 -13.17 -9.48 -8.66
CA TRP A 62 -13.92 -8.98 -9.81
C TRP A 62 -14.11 -10.10 -10.81
N ALA A 63 -15.36 -10.36 -11.23
CA ALA A 63 -15.65 -11.29 -12.32
C ALA A 63 -16.17 -10.51 -13.54
N GLY A 64 -15.50 -10.66 -14.67
CA GLY A 64 -15.94 -10.08 -15.95
C GLY A 64 -16.96 -10.98 -16.67
N GLN A 65 -17.66 -10.42 -17.65
CA GLN A 65 -18.61 -11.16 -18.50
C GLN A 65 -18.01 -12.38 -19.21
N ASN A 66 -16.72 -12.35 -19.50
CA ASN A 66 -16.00 -13.45 -20.17
C ASN A 66 -15.59 -14.58 -19.20
N GLY A 67 -16.12 -14.59 -17.96
CA GLY A 67 -15.80 -15.56 -16.93
C GLY A 67 -14.41 -15.39 -16.31
N LYS A 68 -13.58 -14.45 -16.80
CA LYS A 68 -12.25 -14.21 -16.23
C LYS A 68 -12.38 -13.38 -14.96
N THR A 69 -11.55 -13.72 -13.97
CA THR A 69 -11.59 -13.11 -12.64
C THR A 69 -10.29 -12.38 -12.32
N ALA A 70 -10.38 -11.28 -11.58
CA ALA A 70 -9.23 -10.63 -10.95
C ALA A 70 -9.42 -10.63 -9.45
N THR A 71 -8.33 -10.69 -8.69
CA THR A 71 -8.36 -10.63 -7.23
C THR A 71 -7.44 -9.54 -6.70
N ARG A 72 -7.78 -9.05 -5.50
CA ARG A 72 -6.93 -8.18 -4.70
C ARG A 72 -7.07 -8.56 -3.24
N ASP A 73 -5.96 -8.99 -2.66
CA ASP A 73 -5.81 -9.27 -1.25
C ASP A 73 -5.03 -8.12 -0.62
N ALA A 74 -5.48 -7.66 0.54
CA ALA A 74 -4.85 -6.56 1.26
C ALA A 74 -4.85 -6.83 2.75
N VAL A 75 -3.65 -6.87 3.34
CA VAL A 75 -3.44 -6.85 4.78
C VAL A 75 -3.13 -5.40 5.17
N VAL A 76 -3.85 -4.88 6.15
CA VAL A 76 -3.64 -3.52 6.66
C VAL A 76 -3.45 -3.58 8.15
N THR A 77 -2.32 -3.06 8.63
CA THR A 77 -1.97 -3.01 10.05
C THR A 77 -1.74 -1.56 10.45
N ARG A 78 -2.20 -1.19 11.64
CA ARG A 78 -1.94 0.11 12.27
C ARG A 78 -1.30 -0.12 13.63
N ASP A 79 -0.07 0.34 13.76
CA ASP A 79 0.60 0.51 15.03
C ASP A 79 0.30 1.92 15.54
N ARG A 80 -0.42 2.02 16.67
CA ARG A 80 -0.77 3.32 17.24
C ARG A 80 0.36 3.93 18.06
N GLU A 81 1.21 3.10 18.65
CA GLU A 81 2.32 3.54 19.49
C GLU A 81 3.42 4.11 18.60
N ALA A 82 3.79 3.38 17.54
CA ALA A 82 4.74 3.86 16.54
C ALA A 82 4.17 4.94 15.59
N GLY A 83 2.83 5.10 15.56
CA GLY A 83 2.18 6.04 14.63
C GLY A 83 2.26 5.60 13.17
N THR A 84 2.43 4.29 12.92
CA THR A 84 2.66 3.71 11.60
C THR A 84 1.44 2.95 11.09
N ARG A 85 1.20 3.03 9.79
CA ARG A 85 0.21 2.20 9.09
C ARG A 85 0.86 1.53 7.89
N THR A 86 0.78 0.21 7.85
CA THR A 86 1.31 -0.63 6.76
C THR A 86 0.16 -1.20 5.94
N ARG A 87 0.35 -1.27 4.62
CA ARG A 87 -0.51 -1.99 3.69
C ARG A 87 0.33 -2.90 2.82
N ASP A 88 0.03 -4.19 2.88
CA ASP A 88 0.56 -5.19 1.97
C ASP A 88 -0.55 -5.64 1.05
N ILE A 89 -0.35 -5.48 -0.26
CA ILE A 89 -1.38 -5.72 -1.26
C ILE A 89 -0.81 -6.63 -2.32
N THR A 90 -1.55 -7.69 -2.63
CA THR A 90 -1.33 -8.52 -3.82
C THR A 90 -2.52 -8.36 -4.73
N SER A 91 -2.30 -8.18 -6.03
CA SER A 91 -3.36 -8.07 -7.02
C SER A 91 -3.03 -8.96 -8.21
N THR A 92 -3.93 -9.87 -8.54
CA THR A 92 -3.78 -10.81 -9.65
C THR A 92 -4.82 -10.49 -10.71
N GLY A 93 -4.34 -10.20 -11.92
CA GLY A 93 -5.21 -9.90 -13.06
C GLY A 93 -5.85 -11.15 -13.66
N PRO A 94 -6.79 -10.99 -14.61
CA PRO A 94 -7.49 -12.11 -15.25
C PRO A 94 -6.62 -12.98 -16.17
N ASN A 95 -5.36 -12.61 -16.35
CA ASN A 95 -4.33 -13.38 -17.03
C ASN A 95 -3.37 -14.07 -16.05
N GLY A 96 -3.68 -14.09 -14.75
CA GLY A 96 -2.85 -14.68 -13.70
C GLY A 96 -1.60 -13.86 -13.33
N LYS A 97 -1.37 -12.71 -13.97
CA LYS A 97 -0.21 -11.85 -13.67
C LYS A 97 -0.43 -11.09 -12.37
N THR A 98 0.58 -11.08 -11.51
CA THR A 98 0.49 -10.52 -10.15
C THR A 98 1.32 -9.24 -9.99
N ARG A 99 0.74 -8.25 -9.31
CA ARG A 99 1.38 -7.01 -8.87
C ARG A 99 1.30 -6.91 -7.35
N THR A 100 2.39 -6.54 -6.68
CA THR A 100 2.42 -6.30 -5.23
C THR A 100 2.63 -4.83 -4.91
N VAL A 101 2.14 -4.40 -3.74
CA VAL A 101 2.40 -3.09 -3.16
C VAL A 101 2.65 -3.25 -1.67
N ASN A 102 3.78 -2.74 -1.20
CA ASN A 102 4.01 -2.44 0.22
C ASN A 102 3.96 -0.91 0.39
N ASP A 103 3.13 -0.43 1.30
CA ASP A 103 2.93 1.00 1.57
C ASP A 103 2.95 1.22 3.08
N VAL A 104 3.97 1.94 3.55
CA VAL A 104 4.15 2.29 4.96
C VAL A 104 3.96 3.79 5.08
N THR A 105 3.07 4.23 5.97
CA THR A 105 2.89 5.63 6.32
C THR A 105 3.18 5.82 7.79
N THR A 106 4.12 6.69 8.12
CA THR A 106 4.50 7.04 9.49
C THR A 106 4.08 8.47 9.77
N ARG A 107 3.34 8.69 10.86
CA ARG A 107 2.95 10.04 11.30
C ARG A 107 4.16 10.78 11.82
N THR A 108 4.25 12.07 11.50
CA THR A 108 5.20 13.01 12.09
C THR A 108 4.43 14.10 12.83
N ASP A 109 5.11 14.97 13.56
CA ASP A 109 4.46 16.04 14.34
C ASP A 109 3.65 17.01 13.46
N THR A 110 4.13 17.26 12.25
CA THR A 110 3.54 18.23 11.32
C THR A 110 2.88 17.59 10.10
N GLY A 111 2.87 16.26 10.00
CA GLY A 111 2.28 15.55 8.87
C GLY A 111 2.61 14.06 8.81
N TYR A 112 3.22 13.61 7.73
CA TYR A 112 3.60 12.20 7.54
C TYR A 112 4.76 12.01 6.58
N HIS A 113 5.44 10.88 6.75
CA HIS A 113 6.32 10.26 5.76
C HIS A 113 5.65 9.00 5.22
N ARG A 114 5.80 8.73 3.92
CA ARG A 114 5.25 7.53 3.27
C ARG A 114 6.22 6.97 2.26
N GLU A 115 6.52 5.69 2.43
CA GLU A 115 7.22 4.88 1.45
C GLU A 115 6.24 3.93 0.77
N THR A 116 6.40 3.78 -0.55
CA THR A 116 5.64 2.83 -1.34
C THR A 116 6.57 2.10 -2.27
N LEU A 117 6.62 0.77 -2.14
CA LEU A 117 7.26 -0.12 -3.09
C LEU A 117 6.18 -0.87 -3.88
N VAL A 118 6.26 -0.78 -5.20
CA VAL A 118 5.42 -1.54 -6.13
C VAL A 118 6.30 -2.50 -6.90
N THR A 119 5.90 -3.77 -6.99
CA THR A 119 6.50 -4.73 -7.93
C THR A 119 5.46 -5.15 -8.95
N ASN A 120 5.76 -4.96 -10.22
CA ASN A 120 4.88 -5.31 -11.33
C ASN A 120 5.11 -6.76 -11.80
N PRO A 121 4.18 -7.33 -12.58
CA PRO A 121 4.30 -8.74 -12.99
C PRO A 121 5.52 -9.09 -13.85
N ASN A 122 6.13 -8.09 -14.49
CA ASN A 122 7.35 -8.25 -15.26
C ASN A 122 8.63 -8.07 -14.42
N GLY A 123 8.51 -7.97 -13.09
CA GLY A 123 9.63 -7.73 -12.18
C GLY A 123 10.06 -6.27 -12.06
N SER A 124 9.52 -5.36 -12.88
CA SER A 124 9.82 -3.93 -12.74
C SER A 124 9.29 -3.38 -11.42
N THR A 125 10.01 -2.45 -10.81
CA THR A 125 9.66 -1.83 -9.55
C THR A 125 9.43 -0.33 -9.68
N LEU A 126 8.62 0.20 -8.78
CA LEU A 126 8.48 1.64 -8.52
C LEU A 126 8.61 1.85 -7.02
N MET A 127 9.56 2.66 -6.61
CA MET A 127 9.69 3.18 -5.26
C MET A 127 9.22 4.63 -5.24
N ARG A 128 8.39 4.99 -4.27
CA ARG A 128 7.93 6.36 -4.08
C ARG A 128 8.07 6.74 -2.62
N ASP A 129 8.87 7.75 -2.36
CA ASP A 129 9.01 8.39 -1.06
C ASP A 129 8.23 9.71 -1.06
N VAL A 130 7.46 9.96 -0.02
CA VAL A 130 6.70 11.20 0.17
C VAL A 130 6.88 11.70 1.60
N THR A 131 7.38 12.92 1.73
CA THR A 131 7.30 13.69 2.97
C THR A 131 6.27 14.79 2.79
N SER A 132 5.29 14.88 3.69
CA SER A 132 4.33 15.97 3.71
C SER A 132 4.24 16.60 5.10
N SER A 133 4.28 17.91 5.15
CA SER A 133 4.12 18.72 6.36
C SER A 133 3.09 19.81 6.14
N TYR A 134 2.49 20.27 7.22
CA TYR A 134 1.59 21.41 7.26
C TYR A 134 2.08 22.40 8.32
N ASP A 135 2.27 23.65 7.92
CA ASP A 135 2.56 24.76 8.82
C ASP A 135 1.27 25.55 9.08
N PRO A 136 0.72 25.51 10.30
CA PRO A 136 -0.50 26.23 10.63
C PRO A 136 -0.31 27.75 10.68
N ALA A 137 0.90 28.26 10.93
CA ALA A 137 1.17 29.70 11.03
C ALA A 137 1.05 30.37 9.67
N THR A 138 1.56 29.71 8.62
CA THR A 138 1.50 30.17 7.23
C THR A 138 0.37 29.51 6.43
N GLN A 139 -0.39 28.61 7.05
CA GLN A 139 -1.42 27.76 6.41
C GLN A 139 -0.92 27.01 5.17
N THR A 140 0.38 26.71 5.11
CA THR A 140 1.04 26.15 3.93
C THR A 140 1.27 24.66 4.11
N ARG A 141 1.04 23.89 3.03
CA ARG A 141 1.37 22.47 2.98
C ARG A 141 2.54 22.24 2.04
N THR A 142 3.61 21.66 2.55
CA THR A 142 4.76 21.22 1.76
C THR A 142 4.64 19.74 1.48
N LYS A 143 5.02 19.33 0.26
CA LYS A 143 5.07 17.93 -0.14
C LYS A 143 6.26 17.70 -1.04
N GLU A 144 7.18 16.89 -0.54
CA GLU A 144 8.33 16.40 -1.28
C GLU A 144 8.02 14.99 -1.76
N VAL A 145 8.40 14.69 -3.00
CA VAL A 145 8.13 13.40 -3.62
C VAL A 145 9.33 12.98 -4.43
N THR A 146 9.89 11.82 -4.09
CA THR A 146 10.90 11.12 -4.88
C THR A 146 10.28 9.89 -5.49
N VAL A 147 10.61 9.60 -6.76
CA VAL A 147 10.13 8.40 -7.46
C VAL A 147 11.28 7.76 -8.20
N ASP A 148 11.60 6.53 -7.82
CA ASP A 148 12.58 5.69 -8.51
C ASP A 148 11.87 4.53 -9.21
N ARG A 149 12.34 4.18 -10.40
CA ARG A 149 11.79 3.08 -11.20
C ARG A 149 12.90 2.18 -11.70
N THR A 150 12.67 0.88 -11.65
CA THR A 150 13.59 -0.12 -12.20
C THR A 150 12.84 -1.04 -13.15
N PRO A 151 13.21 -1.14 -14.44
CA PRO A 151 14.19 -0.29 -15.11
C PRO A 151 13.73 1.18 -15.13
N PRO A 152 14.64 2.13 -15.37
CA PRO A 152 14.24 3.52 -15.61
C PRO A 152 13.28 3.59 -16.82
N PRO A 153 12.42 4.62 -16.91
CA PRO A 153 11.60 4.85 -18.09
C PRO A 153 12.47 4.89 -19.36
N ALA A 154 11.91 4.42 -20.48
CA ALA A 154 12.50 4.75 -21.77
C ALA A 154 12.50 6.27 -21.96
N GLU A 155 13.64 6.82 -22.40
CA GLU A 155 13.78 8.24 -22.77
C GLU A 155 13.01 8.58 -24.05
#